data_AF-A0A0V1IQN0-F1
#
_entry.id   AF-A0A0V1IQN0-F1
#
_cell.length_a   1.000
_cell.length_b   1.000
_cell.length_c   1.000
_cell.angle_alpha   90.00
_cell.angle_beta   90.00
_cell.angle_gamma   90.00
#
_symmetry.space_group_name_H-M   'P 1'
#
loop_
_entity.id
_entity.type
_entity.pdbx_description
1 polymer ?
#
loop_
_entity_poly.entity_id
_entity_poly.type
_entity_poly.pdbx_seq_one_letter_code
_entity_poly.pdbx_strand_id
1 'polypeptide(L)'
;MVIFWSKLAVMFKFLDPSPTARYDAVKNRSVSCTTVVGHSDRSKGDSFCLDYVDSDHVNRHKSEPPFGTRSPVCDEDNSQLITINISGMRFQTAKSTLLRYPETLLGNVEKRRPYYNSELREYFFDRHRSSFEAILYFYQSGGHLKRPDYIPVDVFVRELRFFEIGDSVIEKFWEQEGYRKQEVPLMPKHMLQRRIWQITEHPDSSLLARIFAFFSVFVIVLSTLSFCLETLPELRHAGNGTIPDGLDADPSRLDSMNPFFLIEVVCITWFTIEFLLRICSCPSKLQFCKSFLNVIDFIAILPFFINLALSNESASSMSFAVLRVLRLVRVFRIFKLSRHSRGLQILGRTFRASLQELCLLIFFLCIGLVLFSSAIYFAESGTKDSKFTSIPAAFWYVVVTMTTVGYGDLVPVAPAGKFVGSLCAIVGVLVLALPVPVIVANFKHYYRLETRLACMMNSLESDDDAPDCVNISQSSDL
;
A
#
# COMPACT_ATOMS: atom_id res chain seq x y z
N MET A 1 26.13 -1.89 -18.24
CA MET A 1 25.20 -0.84 -17.76
C MET A 1 23.83 -0.91 -18.43
N VAL A 2 23.71 -0.89 -19.77
CA VAL A 2 22.40 -0.97 -20.48
C VAL A 2 21.56 -2.20 -20.13
N ILE A 3 22.19 -3.37 -19.94
CA ILE A 3 21.50 -4.60 -19.49
C ILE A 3 20.99 -4.48 -18.05
N PHE A 4 21.76 -3.82 -17.17
CA PHE A 4 21.37 -3.55 -15.79
C PHE A 4 20.15 -2.62 -15.75
N TRP A 5 20.15 -1.53 -16.54
CA TRP A 5 19.01 -0.62 -16.65
C TRP A 5 17.79 -1.25 -17.34
N SER A 6 17.97 -2.14 -18.33
CA SER A 6 16.84 -2.87 -18.94
C SER A 6 16.23 -3.90 -17.99
N LYS A 7 17.05 -4.61 -17.21
CA LYS A 7 16.58 -5.57 -16.20
C LYS A 7 15.95 -4.87 -15.00
N LEU A 8 16.45 -3.69 -14.62
CA LEU A 8 15.86 -2.85 -13.59
C LEU A 8 14.51 -2.29 -14.05
N ALA A 9 14.37 -1.84 -15.31
CA ALA A 9 13.10 -1.43 -15.90
C ALA A 9 12.06 -2.58 -15.99
N VAL A 10 12.50 -3.81 -16.27
CA VAL A 10 11.64 -5.01 -16.23
C VAL A 10 11.24 -5.38 -14.81
N MET A 11 12.12 -5.18 -13.82
CA MET A 11 11.81 -5.40 -12.41
C MET A 11 10.82 -4.33 -11.88
N PHE A 12 10.90 -3.08 -12.35
CA PHE A 12 9.93 -2.02 -12.02
C PHE A 12 8.56 -2.24 -12.66
N LYS A 13 8.48 -2.85 -13.85
CA LYS A 13 7.19 -3.33 -14.43
C LYS A 13 6.50 -4.41 -13.58
N PHE A 14 7.22 -5.14 -12.74
CA PHE A 14 6.65 -6.12 -11.81
C PHE A 14 6.21 -5.51 -10.47
N LEU A 15 6.61 -4.27 -10.17
CA LEU A 15 6.33 -3.58 -8.90
C LEU A 15 5.19 -2.55 -9.01
N ASP A 16 4.75 -2.21 -10.22
CA ASP A 16 3.60 -1.37 -10.51
C ASP A 16 2.29 -2.19 -10.59
N PRO A 17 1.32 -2.00 -9.68
CA PRO A 17 -0.03 -2.50 -9.86
C PRO A 17 -0.92 -1.37 -10.39
N SER A 18 -0.62 -0.83 -11.58
CA SER A 18 -1.54 0.02 -12.32
C SER A 18 -2.32 -0.83 -13.34
N PRO A 19 -3.66 -0.71 -13.42
CA PRO A 19 -4.50 -1.59 -14.22
C PRO A 19 -4.58 -1.08 -15.67
N THR A 20 -3.56 -1.34 -16.48
CA THR A 20 -3.62 -1.07 -17.94
C THR A 20 -4.05 -2.28 -18.78
N ALA A 21 -4.85 -3.18 -18.21
CA ALA A 21 -5.50 -4.26 -18.96
C ALA A 21 -7.02 -4.23 -18.69
N ARG A 22 -7.70 -3.22 -19.23
CA ARG A 22 -9.17 -3.20 -19.30
C ARG A 22 -9.65 -2.65 -20.64
N TYR A 23 -9.26 -3.31 -21.71
CA TYR A 23 -10.06 -3.47 -22.92
C TYR A 23 -9.81 -4.91 -23.40
N ASP A 24 -10.84 -5.58 -23.91
CA ASP A 24 -10.86 -6.99 -24.37
C ASP A 24 -11.14 -8.07 -23.32
N ALA A 25 -12.30 -7.98 -22.65
CA ALA A 25 -13.04 -9.17 -22.23
C ALA A 25 -14.52 -8.83 -21.92
N VAL A 26 -15.26 -8.30 -22.90
CA VAL A 26 -16.73 -8.39 -22.91
C VAL A 26 -17.11 -9.36 -24.03
N LYS A 27 -16.91 -10.65 -23.77
CA LYS A 27 -17.61 -11.74 -24.45
C LYS A 27 -17.45 -13.00 -23.61
N ASN A 28 -18.36 -13.16 -22.66
CA ASN A 28 -19.05 -14.41 -22.35
C ASN A 28 -19.80 -14.23 -21.02
N ARG A 29 -21.08 -13.83 -21.17
CA ARG A 29 -22.08 -14.08 -20.15
C ARG A 29 -22.33 -15.58 -20.11
N SER A 30 -22.08 -16.21 -18.97
CA SER A 30 -22.84 -17.37 -18.53
C SER A 30 -23.37 -17.05 -17.14
N VAL A 31 -24.62 -16.60 -17.14
CA VAL A 31 -25.47 -16.46 -15.96
C VAL A 31 -25.73 -17.86 -15.40
N SER A 32 -25.48 -18.06 -14.10
CA SER A 32 -26.11 -19.15 -13.35
C SER A 32 -26.85 -18.53 -12.18
N CYS A 33 -28.15 -18.31 -12.38
CA CYS A 33 -29.12 -18.01 -11.33
C CYS A 33 -29.57 -19.34 -10.73
N THR A 34 -29.32 -19.54 -9.44
CA THR A 34 -29.99 -20.57 -8.66
C THR A 34 -31.36 -20.03 -8.25
N THR A 35 -32.41 -20.50 -8.90
CA THR A 35 -33.80 -20.24 -8.48
C THR A 35 -34.43 -21.55 -7.99
N VAL A 36 -35.16 -21.40 -6.89
CA VAL A 36 -35.85 -22.39 -6.08
C VAL A 36 -36.87 -23.19 -6.90
N VAL A 37 -36.92 -24.49 -6.62
CA VAL A 37 -37.80 -25.51 -7.21
C VAL A 37 -39.27 -25.23 -6.91
N GLY A 38 -40.12 -25.28 -7.94
CA GLY A 38 -41.57 -25.36 -7.86
C GLY A 38 -42.15 -26.04 -9.10
N HIS A 39 -42.83 -27.17 -8.88
CA HIS A 39 -43.50 -28.05 -9.85
C HIS A 39 -44.40 -27.34 -10.89
N SER A 40 -44.39 -27.83 -12.15
CA SER A 40 -45.56 -28.34 -12.89
C SER A 40 -45.20 -28.72 -14.34
N ASP A 41 -46.00 -29.61 -14.90
CA ASP A 41 -45.79 -30.49 -16.05
C ASP A 41 -45.94 -29.88 -17.46
N ARG A 42 -45.49 -30.69 -18.43
CA ARG A 42 -46.05 -30.95 -19.78
C ARG A 42 -45.48 -30.21 -21.02
N SER A 43 -44.73 -31.01 -21.79
CA SER A 43 -45.00 -31.45 -23.18
C SER A 43 -44.59 -30.58 -24.38
N LYS A 44 -43.75 -31.20 -25.25
CA LYS A 44 -43.65 -31.11 -26.74
C LYS A 44 -43.23 -29.73 -27.31
N GLY A 45 -42.38 -29.58 -28.31
CA GLY A 45 -41.77 -30.44 -29.33
C GLY A 45 -41.34 -29.52 -30.50
N ASP A 46 -40.29 -29.90 -31.22
CA ASP A 46 -39.82 -29.42 -32.54
C ASP A 46 -39.15 -28.02 -32.61
N SER A 47 -37.86 -27.86 -32.93
CA SER A 47 -37.01 -28.29 -34.07
C SER A 47 -37.09 -27.37 -35.31
N PHE A 48 -36.03 -26.56 -35.45
CA PHE A 48 -35.25 -26.28 -36.69
C PHE A 48 -35.95 -25.68 -37.93
N CYS A 49 -35.51 -24.49 -38.36
CA CYS A 49 -34.71 -24.30 -39.59
C CYS A 49 -34.42 -22.81 -39.86
N LEU A 50 -33.17 -22.55 -40.26
CA LEU A 50 -32.63 -21.35 -40.91
C LEU A 50 -32.94 -21.39 -42.41
N ASP A 51 -33.07 -20.21 -43.04
CA ASP A 51 -32.61 -19.84 -44.40
C ASP A 51 -32.78 -18.30 -44.49
N TYR A 52 -31.76 -17.44 -44.62
CA TYR A 52 -30.75 -17.17 -45.67
C TYR A 52 -31.31 -16.49 -46.96
N VAL A 53 -30.61 -15.39 -47.34
CA VAL A 53 -30.61 -14.62 -48.61
C VAL A 53 -31.70 -13.55 -48.80
N ASP A 54 -31.49 -12.34 -49.35
CA ASP A 54 -30.39 -11.37 -49.54
C ASP A 54 -31.00 -10.16 -50.32
N SER A 55 -30.27 -9.03 -50.34
CA SER A 55 -30.25 -8.00 -51.39
C SER A 55 -31.20 -6.78 -51.32
N ASP A 56 -30.62 -5.67 -50.86
CA ASP A 56 -30.44 -4.37 -51.54
C ASP A 56 -31.50 -3.87 -52.54
N HIS A 57 -32.15 -2.72 -52.23
CA HIS A 57 -31.89 -1.43 -52.89
C HIS A 57 -32.92 -0.30 -52.55
N VAL A 58 -32.37 0.90 -52.28
CA VAL A 58 -32.79 2.25 -52.74
C VAL A 58 -34.02 2.96 -52.12
N ASN A 59 -33.70 3.90 -51.23
CA ASN A 59 -34.14 5.31 -51.13
C ASN A 59 -35.16 5.88 -52.16
N ARG A 60 -36.34 6.36 -51.73
CA ARG A 60 -36.73 7.80 -51.60
C ARG A 60 -38.25 8.04 -51.48
N HIS A 61 -38.61 8.76 -50.42
CA HIS A 61 -39.59 9.85 -50.27
C HIS A 61 -41.11 9.70 -50.55
N LYS A 62 -41.83 10.13 -49.49
CA LYS A 62 -43.10 10.89 -49.40
C LYS A 62 -44.42 10.13 -49.59
N SER A 63 -45.16 9.95 -48.47
CA SER A 63 -46.34 10.76 -48.08
C SER A 63 -47.13 10.07 -46.94
N GLU A 64 -47.43 10.80 -45.86
CA GLU A 64 -48.50 10.48 -44.87
C GLU A 64 -49.89 10.38 -45.56
N PRO A 65 -51.02 9.88 -44.97
CA PRO A 65 -51.42 9.73 -43.54
C PRO A 65 -52.16 8.36 -43.28
N PRO A 66 -52.99 8.08 -42.23
CA PRO A 66 -53.54 8.96 -41.20
C PRO A 66 -53.57 8.48 -39.73
N PHE A 67 -53.61 9.50 -38.86
CA PHE A 67 -54.34 9.58 -37.60
C PHE A 67 -54.86 8.27 -36.99
N GLY A 68 -54.06 7.73 -36.07
CA GLY A 68 -54.54 6.99 -34.91
C GLY A 68 -54.28 7.85 -33.67
N THR A 69 -55.36 8.25 -32.99
CA THR A 69 -55.37 9.00 -31.74
C THR A 69 -54.42 8.40 -30.69
N ARG A 70 -53.25 9.03 -30.50
CA ARG A 70 -52.53 8.96 -29.23
C ARG A 70 -53.20 9.95 -28.28
N SER A 71 -53.91 9.42 -27.30
CA SER A 71 -54.33 10.19 -26.13
C SER A 71 -53.09 10.83 -25.48
N PRO A 72 -53.09 12.15 -25.19
CA PRO A 72 -52.01 12.80 -24.48
C PRO A 72 -52.26 12.59 -22.98
N VAL A 73 -51.82 11.45 -22.46
CA VAL A 73 -51.82 11.22 -21.01
C VAL A 73 -50.45 10.66 -20.64
N CYS A 74 -49.75 11.39 -19.76
CA CYS A 74 -48.51 11.05 -19.04
C CYS A 74 -47.14 11.63 -19.50
N ASP A 75 -47.05 12.90 -19.92
CA ASP A 75 -45.75 13.63 -19.91
C ASP A 75 -45.68 14.83 -18.94
N GLU A 76 -46.82 15.30 -18.40
CA GLU A 76 -46.82 16.42 -17.44
C GLU A 76 -46.34 16.04 -16.03
N ASP A 77 -46.59 14.80 -15.58
CA ASP A 77 -46.31 14.39 -14.18
C ASP A 77 -44.80 14.17 -13.90
N ASN A 78 -44.00 13.92 -14.94
CA ASN A 78 -42.54 13.75 -14.83
C ASN A 78 -41.76 15.07 -14.80
N SER A 79 -42.39 16.16 -15.25
CA SER A 79 -41.84 17.52 -15.27
C SER A 79 -42.16 18.30 -13.99
N GLN A 80 -42.97 17.71 -13.09
CA GLN A 80 -43.35 18.34 -11.82
C GLN A 80 -42.11 18.64 -10.97
N LEU A 81 -41.99 19.90 -10.54
CA LEU A 81 -40.94 20.33 -9.62
C LEU A 81 -41.25 19.88 -8.20
N ILE A 82 -40.23 19.34 -7.53
CA ILE A 82 -40.26 18.96 -6.13
C ILE A 82 -39.35 19.92 -5.37
N THR A 83 -39.89 20.50 -4.29
CA THR A 83 -39.13 21.33 -3.35
C THR A 83 -38.64 20.48 -2.19
N ILE A 84 -37.34 20.55 -1.92
CA ILE A 84 -36.67 19.86 -0.82
C ILE A 84 -36.00 20.93 0.06
N ASN A 85 -36.42 21.03 1.31
CA ASN A 85 -35.90 21.96 2.30
C ASN A 85 -34.95 21.25 3.26
N ILE A 86 -33.68 21.64 3.25
CA ILE A 86 -32.63 21.11 4.12
C ILE A 86 -32.31 22.15 5.19
N SER A 87 -32.82 21.96 6.40
CA SER A 87 -32.69 22.86 7.55
C SER A 87 -32.88 24.35 7.18
N GLY A 88 -33.85 24.68 6.33
CA GLY A 88 -34.17 26.04 5.88
C GLY A 88 -33.67 26.41 4.48
N MET A 89 -32.73 25.65 3.91
CA MET A 89 -32.23 25.87 2.55
C MET A 89 -33.06 25.08 1.53
N ARG A 90 -33.71 25.78 0.60
CA ARG A 90 -34.61 25.17 -0.37
C ARG A 90 -33.89 24.82 -1.67
N PHE A 91 -34.05 23.57 -2.07
CA PHE A 91 -33.63 23.03 -3.35
C PHE A 91 -34.85 22.67 -4.17
N GLN A 92 -34.73 22.78 -5.49
CA GLN A 92 -35.78 22.35 -6.42
C GLN A 92 -35.18 21.46 -7.51
N THR A 93 -35.92 20.40 -7.85
CA THR A 93 -35.54 19.50 -8.93
C THR A 93 -36.78 18.87 -9.56
N ALA A 94 -36.67 18.37 -10.79
CA ALA A 94 -37.76 17.65 -11.42
C ALA A 94 -37.95 16.27 -10.77
N LYS A 95 -39.21 15.84 -10.62
CA LYS A 95 -39.57 14.50 -10.14
C LYS A 95 -38.88 13.39 -10.91
N SER A 96 -38.78 13.52 -12.24
CA SER A 96 -38.03 12.59 -13.11
C SER A 96 -36.55 12.46 -12.74
N THR A 97 -35.91 13.49 -12.18
CA THR A 97 -34.50 13.45 -11.78
C THR A 97 -34.29 12.54 -10.58
N LEU A 98 -35.18 12.59 -9.58
CA LEU A 98 -35.13 11.71 -8.41
C LEU A 98 -35.46 10.27 -8.77
N LEU A 99 -36.44 10.07 -9.66
CA LEU A 99 -36.88 8.75 -10.13
C LEU A 99 -35.80 7.96 -10.89
N ARG A 100 -34.68 8.58 -11.28
CA ARG A 100 -33.53 7.87 -11.86
C ARG A 100 -32.93 6.83 -10.91
N TYR A 101 -33.08 7.04 -9.59
CA TYR A 101 -32.54 6.15 -8.56
C TYR A 101 -33.64 5.73 -7.57
N PRO A 102 -34.57 4.85 -7.98
CA PRO A 102 -35.77 4.53 -7.21
C PRO A 102 -35.49 3.80 -5.89
N GLU A 103 -34.30 3.23 -5.71
CA GLU A 103 -33.89 2.55 -4.48
C GLU A 103 -33.53 3.51 -3.34
N THR A 104 -33.16 4.75 -3.68
CA THR A 104 -32.74 5.78 -2.72
C THR A 104 -33.92 6.37 -1.96
N LEU A 105 -33.65 7.04 -0.82
CA LEU A 105 -34.69 7.70 -0.01
C LEU A 105 -35.49 8.71 -0.85
N LEU A 106 -34.79 9.57 -1.61
CA LEU A 106 -35.44 10.61 -2.42
C LEU A 106 -36.03 10.07 -3.72
N GLY A 107 -35.51 8.99 -4.29
CA GLY A 107 -36.08 8.39 -5.49
C GLY A 107 -37.37 7.62 -5.22
N ASN A 108 -37.47 6.98 -4.05
CA ASN A 108 -38.63 6.20 -3.65
C ASN A 108 -39.74 7.10 -3.07
N VAL A 109 -40.92 7.08 -3.69
CA VAL A 109 -42.08 7.88 -3.25
C VAL A 109 -42.53 7.53 -1.82
N GLU A 110 -42.53 6.24 -1.47
CA GLU A 110 -42.97 5.78 -0.15
C GLU A 110 -41.95 6.17 0.94
N LYS A 111 -40.65 6.05 0.66
CA LYS A 111 -39.59 6.39 1.63
C LYS A 111 -39.52 7.88 1.93
N ARG A 112 -39.74 8.75 0.92
CA ARG A 112 -39.74 10.21 1.13
C ARG A 112 -41.05 10.75 1.70
N ARG A 113 -42.18 10.02 1.57
CA ARG A 113 -43.52 10.47 2.02
C ARG A 113 -43.55 10.99 3.47
N PRO A 114 -42.91 10.36 4.47
CA PRO A 114 -42.93 10.82 5.85
C PRO A 114 -42.34 12.23 6.05
N TYR A 115 -41.47 12.66 5.14
CA TYR A 115 -40.80 13.98 5.20
C TYR A 115 -41.60 15.08 4.51
N TYR A 116 -42.75 14.77 3.91
CA TYR A 116 -43.54 15.73 3.17
C TYR A 116 -44.41 16.60 4.10
N ASN A 117 -44.24 17.92 4.01
CA ASN A 117 -45.11 18.89 4.63
C ASN A 117 -46.19 19.34 3.63
N SER A 118 -47.46 19.01 3.91
CA SER A 118 -48.59 19.34 3.04
C SER A 118 -48.93 20.84 3.01
N GLU A 119 -48.67 21.57 4.10
CA GLU A 119 -48.95 23.01 4.19
C GLU A 119 -47.97 23.82 3.35
N LEU A 120 -46.68 23.48 3.44
CA LEU A 120 -45.61 24.18 2.73
C LEU A 120 -45.30 23.58 1.35
N ARG A 121 -45.91 22.44 1.01
CA ARG A 121 -45.69 21.69 -0.24
C ARG A 121 -44.20 21.39 -0.51
N GLU A 122 -43.48 21.01 0.53
CA GLU A 122 -42.05 20.71 0.46
C GLU A 122 -41.68 19.48 1.30
N TYR A 123 -40.60 18.80 0.95
CA TYR A 123 -40.00 17.77 1.80
C TYR A 123 -38.99 18.41 2.74
N PHE A 124 -39.12 18.21 4.06
CA PHE A 124 -38.24 18.81 5.05
C PHE A 124 -37.29 17.78 5.67
N PHE A 125 -36.01 18.13 5.73
CA PHE A 125 -34.96 17.35 6.36
C PHE A 125 -34.11 18.24 7.26
N ASP A 126 -33.97 17.88 8.54
CA ASP A 126 -33.07 18.58 9.47
C ASP A 126 -31.66 17.97 9.42
N ARG A 127 -30.85 18.40 8.45
CA ARG A 127 -29.65 17.71 7.96
C ARG A 127 -28.56 18.68 7.50
N HIS A 128 -27.36 18.16 7.21
CA HIS A 128 -26.25 19.00 6.79
C HIS A 128 -26.47 19.65 5.41
N ARG A 129 -26.79 20.94 5.44
CA ARG A 129 -27.09 21.82 4.29
C ARG A 129 -26.14 21.65 3.11
N SER A 130 -24.84 21.84 3.35
CA SER A 130 -23.86 21.88 2.27
C SER A 130 -23.58 20.51 1.65
N SER A 131 -23.85 19.42 2.36
CA SER A 131 -23.70 18.07 1.79
C SER A 131 -24.76 17.79 0.73
N PHE A 132 -25.96 18.35 0.93
CA PHE A 132 -27.10 18.06 0.07
C PHE A 132 -26.91 18.55 -1.36
N GLU A 133 -26.14 19.63 -1.57
CA GLU A 133 -25.84 20.12 -2.92
C GLU A 133 -25.19 19.03 -3.79
N ALA A 134 -24.19 18.34 -3.26
CA ALA A 134 -23.53 17.23 -3.95
C ALA A 134 -24.43 16.00 -4.10
N ILE A 135 -25.29 15.73 -3.11
CA ILE A 135 -26.26 14.62 -3.17
C ILE A 135 -27.30 14.89 -4.24
N LEU A 136 -27.81 16.11 -4.36
CA LEU A 136 -28.74 16.49 -5.41
C LEU A 136 -28.07 16.43 -6.79
N TYR A 137 -26.83 16.91 -6.88
CA TYR A 137 -26.04 16.83 -8.12
C TYR A 137 -25.81 15.40 -8.59
N PHE A 138 -25.71 14.42 -7.67
CA PHE A 138 -25.64 13.00 -8.03
C PHE A 138 -26.86 12.54 -8.86
N TYR A 139 -28.08 12.97 -8.51
CA TYR A 139 -29.28 12.66 -9.31
C TYR A 139 -29.25 13.39 -10.65
N GLN A 140 -28.88 14.68 -10.64
CA GLN A 140 -28.88 15.54 -11.84
C GLN A 140 -27.87 15.08 -12.89
N SER A 141 -26.67 14.74 -12.45
CA SER A 141 -25.56 14.27 -13.29
C SER A 141 -25.70 12.81 -13.75
N GLY A 142 -26.64 12.05 -13.19
CA GLY A 142 -26.78 10.62 -13.50
C GLY A 142 -25.67 9.78 -12.89
N GLY A 143 -25.22 10.15 -11.67
CA GLY A 143 -24.39 9.28 -10.84
C GLY A 143 -23.03 9.85 -10.47
N HIS A 144 -22.72 11.10 -10.83
CA HIS A 144 -21.47 11.73 -10.43
C HIS A 144 -21.58 12.25 -9.00
N LEU A 145 -20.80 11.67 -8.10
CA LEU A 145 -20.77 12.05 -6.69
C LEU A 145 -19.39 12.59 -6.35
N LYS A 146 -19.31 13.86 -5.97
CA LYS A 146 -18.08 14.50 -5.50
C LYS A 146 -18.37 15.26 -4.22
N ARG A 147 -17.61 14.97 -3.16
CA ARG A 147 -17.71 15.69 -1.90
C ARG A 147 -17.11 17.10 -2.04
N PRO A 148 -17.78 18.15 -1.55
CA PRO A 148 -17.17 19.48 -1.44
C PRO A 148 -15.99 19.48 -0.46
N ASP A 149 -14.89 20.14 -0.82
CA ASP A 149 -13.60 20.04 -0.10
C ASP A 149 -13.69 20.46 1.39
N TYR A 150 -14.55 21.43 1.69
CA TYR A 150 -14.76 21.97 3.04
C TYR A 150 -15.63 21.08 3.95
N ILE A 151 -16.24 20.02 3.41
CA ILE A 151 -17.10 19.11 4.18
C ILE A 151 -16.27 17.91 4.65
N PRO A 152 -16.21 17.60 5.96
CA PRO A 152 -15.54 16.39 6.45
C PRO A 152 -16.10 15.11 5.82
N VAL A 153 -15.23 14.14 5.54
CA VAL A 153 -15.60 12.88 4.86
C VAL A 153 -16.63 12.09 5.68
N ASP A 154 -16.47 12.04 7.00
CA ASP A 154 -17.39 11.36 7.92
C ASP A 154 -18.80 11.97 7.91
N VAL A 155 -18.89 13.31 7.91
CA VAL A 155 -20.17 14.03 7.77
C VAL A 155 -20.81 13.69 6.43
N PHE A 156 -20.04 13.76 5.35
CA PHE A 156 -20.57 13.48 4.02
C PHE A 156 -21.06 12.03 3.88
N VAL A 157 -20.31 11.04 4.38
CA VAL A 157 -20.70 9.62 4.34
C VAL A 157 -21.96 9.35 5.17
N ARG A 158 -22.12 10.00 6.33
CA ARG A 158 -23.37 9.93 7.12
C ARG A 158 -24.56 10.47 6.33
N GLU A 159 -24.36 11.50 5.52
CA GLU A 159 -25.39 12.02 4.61
C GLU A 159 -25.70 11.03 3.48
N LEU A 160 -24.69 10.45 2.83
CA LEU A 160 -24.90 9.43 1.79
C LEU A 160 -25.69 8.22 2.31
N ARG A 161 -25.36 7.73 3.52
CA ARG A 161 -26.05 6.59 4.14
C ARG A 161 -27.50 6.91 4.45
N PHE A 162 -27.79 8.08 5.01
CA PHE A 162 -29.18 8.48 5.31
C PHE A 162 -30.04 8.65 4.08
N PHE A 163 -29.52 9.27 3.03
CA PHE A 163 -30.25 9.39 1.76
C PHE A 163 -30.29 8.06 0.98
N GLU A 164 -29.77 6.98 1.58
CA GLU A 164 -29.74 5.63 1.05
C GLU A 164 -29.09 5.57 -0.34
N ILE A 165 -28.03 6.35 -0.53
CA ILE A 165 -27.19 6.26 -1.73
C ILE A 165 -26.50 4.90 -1.69
N GLY A 166 -26.81 4.05 -2.67
CA GLY A 166 -26.45 2.62 -2.61
C GLY A 166 -24.97 2.34 -2.37
N ASP A 167 -24.67 1.21 -1.70
CA ASP A 167 -23.32 0.83 -1.28
C ASP A 167 -22.29 0.82 -2.41
N SER A 168 -22.70 0.45 -3.62
CA SER A 168 -21.82 0.45 -4.80
C SER A 168 -21.35 1.86 -5.22
N VAL A 169 -22.15 2.89 -4.95
CA VAL A 169 -21.79 4.29 -5.20
C VAL A 169 -20.89 4.80 -4.09
N ILE A 170 -21.20 4.46 -2.84
CA ILE A 170 -20.37 4.78 -1.68
C ILE A 170 -18.97 4.14 -1.83
N GLU A 171 -18.89 2.90 -2.33
CA GLU A 171 -17.62 2.21 -2.60
C GLU A 171 -16.78 2.95 -3.66
N LYS A 172 -17.41 3.38 -4.76
CA LYS A 172 -16.72 4.22 -5.77
C LYS A 172 -16.30 5.57 -5.21
N PHE A 173 -17.11 6.17 -4.33
CA PHE A 173 -16.76 7.41 -3.65
C PHE A 173 -15.52 7.24 -2.78
N TRP A 174 -15.43 6.14 -2.02
CA TRP A 174 -14.22 5.83 -1.23
C TRP A 174 -12.98 5.71 -2.12
N GLU A 175 -13.09 5.01 -3.25
CA GLU A 175 -11.97 4.88 -4.20
C GLU A 175 -11.53 6.24 -4.76
N GLN A 176 -12.47 7.13 -5.07
CA GLN A 176 -12.19 8.49 -5.57
C GLN A 176 -11.55 9.39 -4.51
N GLU A 177 -11.92 9.23 -3.25
CA GLU A 177 -11.30 9.91 -2.11
C GLU A 177 -9.92 9.31 -1.72
N GLY A 178 -9.47 8.28 -2.43
CA GLY A 178 -8.18 7.61 -2.21
C GLY A 178 -8.22 6.51 -1.14
N TYR A 179 -9.40 6.15 -0.64
CA TYR A 179 -9.60 5.04 0.27
C TYR A 179 -9.85 3.76 -0.53
N ARG A 180 -8.82 2.92 -0.67
CA ARG A 180 -9.01 1.59 -1.23
C ARG A 180 -9.61 0.68 -0.15
N LYS A 181 -10.74 0.03 -0.44
CA LYS A 181 -11.33 -0.99 0.43
C LYS A 181 -10.25 -1.98 0.82
N GLN A 182 -10.07 -2.17 2.13
CA GLN A 182 -9.12 -3.16 2.61
C GLN A 182 -9.59 -4.51 2.10
N GLU A 183 -8.77 -5.16 1.26
CA GLU A 183 -9.05 -6.52 0.82
C GLU A 183 -9.19 -7.37 2.08
N VAL A 184 -10.38 -7.95 2.26
CA VAL A 184 -10.65 -8.79 3.44
C VAL A 184 -9.64 -9.93 3.39
N PRO A 185 -8.75 -10.05 4.40
CA PRO A 185 -7.71 -11.06 4.36
C PRO A 185 -8.38 -12.44 4.31
N LEU A 186 -7.92 -13.29 3.39
CA LEU A 186 -8.42 -14.65 3.29
C LEU A 186 -8.20 -15.35 4.63
N MET A 187 -9.27 -15.85 5.22
CA MET A 187 -9.18 -16.59 6.48
C MET A 187 -9.01 -18.09 6.20
N PRO A 188 -8.16 -18.80 6.97
CA PRO A 188 -8.12 -20.25 6.91
C PRO A 188 -9.48 -20.88 7.24
N LYS A 189 -9.84 -21.95 6.53
CA LYS A 189 -11.14 -22.62 6.68
C LYS A 189 -11.28 -23.37 8.02
N HIS A 190 -10.21 -24.03 8.47
CA HIS A 190 -10.22 -24.81 9.71
C HIS A 190 -10.10 -23.92 10.95
N MET A 191 -10.86 -24.24 12.01
CA MET A 191 -10.92 -23.45 13.24
C MET A 191 -9.57 -23.34 13.96
N LEU A 192 -8.85 -24.45 14.13
CA LEU A 192 -7.52 -24.45 14.77
C LEU A 192 -6.51 -23.66 13.93
N GLN A 193 -6.54 -23.85 12.61
CA GLN A 193 -5.69 -23.13 11.68
C GLN A 193 -5.94 -21.62 11.75
N ARG A 194 -7.21 -21.21 11.79
CA ARG A 194 -7.62 -19.81 11.95
C ARG A 194 -7.20 -19.24 13.30
N ARG A 195 -7.31 -20.01 14.39
CA ARG A 195 -6.87 -19.60 15.74
C ARG A 195 -5.36 -19.33 15.76
N ILE A 196 -4.55 -20.23 15.21
CA ILE A 196 -3.09 -20.08 15.12
C ILE A 196 -2.73 -18.89 14.22
N TRP A 197 -3.40 -18.76 13.08
CA TRP A 197 -3.19 -17.62 12.17
C TRP A 197 -3.49 -16.29 12.86
N GLN A 198 -4.58 -16.19 13.60
CA GLN A 198 -4.93 -14.99 14.36
C GLN A 198 -3.88 -14.64 15.43
N ILE A 199 -3.39 -15.63 16.18
CA ILE A 199 -2.35 -15.43 17.19
C ILE A 199 -1.03 -14.94 16.57
N THR A 200 -0.65 -15.49 15.41
CA THR A 200 0.68 -15.27 14.81
C THR A 200 0.76 -14.08 13.86
N GLU A 201 -0.36 -13.67 13.26
CA GLU A 201 -0.46 -12.58 12.28
C GLU A 201 -1.08 -11.30 12.87
N HIS A 202 -2.02 -11.43 13.81
CA HIS A 202 -2.79 -10.30 14.37
C HIS A 202 -2.58 -10.16 15.89
N PRO A 203 -1.61 -9.34 16.35
CA PRO A 203 -1.32 -9.15 17.77
C PRO A 203 -2.51 -8.66 18.59
N ASP A 204 -3.39 -7.87 17.99
CA ASP A 204 -4.55 -7.28 18.66
C ASP A 204 -5.71 -8.28 18.87
N SER A 205 -5.62 -9.49 18.34
CA SER A 205 -6.72 -10.47 18.34
C SER A 205 -7.02 -11.09 19.71
N SER A 206 -6.02 -11.25 20.57
CA SER A 206 -6.17 -11.86 21.90
C SER A 206 -5.00 -11.52 22.81
N LEU A 207 -5.17 -11.69 24.13
CA LEU A 207 -4.07 -11.53 25.08
C LEU A 207 -2.88 -12.44 24.74
N LEU A 208 -3.14 -13.69 24.35
CA LEU A 208 -2.10 -14.63 23.92
C LEU A 208 -1.35 -14.13 22.68
N ALA A 209 -2.05 -13.54 21.71
CA ALA A 209 -1.44 -12.93 20.53
C ALA A 209 -0.53 -11.74 20.91
N ARG A 210 -0.96 -10.92 21.88
CA ARG A 210 -0.13 -9.82 22.40
C ARG A 210 1.13 -10.31 23.11
N ILE A 211 1.00 -11.34 23.95
CA ILE A 211 2.15 -11.96 24.64
C ILE A 211 3.12 -12.56 23.61
N PHE A 212 2.59 -13.31 22.63
CA PHE A 212 3.38 -13.89 21.55
C PHE A 212 4.15 -12.80 20.79
N ALA A 213 3.45 -11.75 20.34
CA ALA A 213 4.07 -10.63 19.62
C ALA A 213 5.12 -9.88 20.46
N PHE A 214 4.88 -9.65 21.75
CA PHE A 214 5.85 -9.03 22.65
C PHE A 214 7.11 -9.89 22.77
N PHE A 215 6.94 -11.20 22.96
CA PHE A 215 8.05 -12.14 23.02
C PHE A 215 8.82 -12.20 21.68
N SER A 216 8.13 -12.20 20.54
CA SER A 216 8.75 -12.08 19.21
C SER A 216 9.66 -10.85 19.11
N VAL A 217 9.16 -9.69 19.52
CA VAL A 217 9.94 -8.43 19.52
C VAL A 217 11.15 -8.54 20.43
N PHE A 218 11.00 -9.09 21.64
CA PHE A 218 12.12 -9.32 22.56
C PHE A 218 13.21 -10.20 21.94
N VAL A 219 12.84 -11.33 21.31
CA VAL A 219 13.79 -12.24 20.64
C VAL A 219 14.48 -11.54 19.47
N ILE A 220 13.78 -10.69 18.70
CA ILE A 220 14.40 -9.90 17.62
C ILE A 220 15.45 -8.95 18.18
N VAL A 221 15.13 -8.20 19.23
CA VAL A 221 16.06 -7.27 19.88
C VAL A 221 17.26 -8.02 20.45
N LEU A 222 17.03 -9.12 21.19
CA LEU A 222 18.10 -9.96 21.74
C LEU A 222 19.02 -10.51 20.64
N SER A 223 18.45 -11.01 19.54
CA SER A 223 19.25 -11.54 18.42
C SER A 223 20.09 -10.47 17.73
N THR A 224 19.58 -9.24 17.65
CA THR A 224 20.28 -8.10 17.03
C THR A 224 21.39 -7.59 17.95
N LEU A 225 21.11 -7.47 19.25
CA LEU A 225 22.11 -7.09 20.25
C LEU A 225 23.23 -8.13 20.35
N SER A 226 22.89 -9.41 20.39
CA SER A 226 23.87 -10.51 20.36
C SER A 226 24.79 -10.42 19.14
N PHE A 227 24.23 -10.18 17.95
CA PHE A 227 24.99 -9.96 16.73
C PHE A 227 25.95 -8.75 16.84
N CYS A 228 25.48 -7.62 17.38
CA CYS A 228 26.35 -6.46 17.60
C CYS A 228 27.48 -6.76 18.59
N LEU A 229 27.19 -7.44 19.70
CA LEU A 229 28.16 -7.80 20.72
C LEU A 229 29.23 -8.79 20.19
N GLU A 230 28.85 -9.72 19.32
CA GLU A 230 29.79 -10.66 18.68
C GLU A 230 30.88 -9.94 17.85
N THR A 231 30.59 -8.72 17.38
CA THR A 231 31.58 -7.92 16.62
C THR A 231 32.62 -7.24 17.50
N LEU A 232 32.42 -7.16 18.83
CA LEU A 232 33.36 -6.51 19.73
C LEU A 232 34.64 -7.35 19.89
N PRO A 233 35.83 -6.76 19.70
CA PRO A 233 37.09 -7.51 19.77
C PRO A 233 37.32 -8.09 21.16
N GLU A 234 36.99 -7.37 22.23
CA GLU A 234 37.17 -7.81 23.62
C GLU A 234 36.42 -9.10 23.93
N LEU A 235 35.17 -9.22 23.47
CA LEU A 235 34.34 -10.40 23.68
C LEU A 235 34.75 -11.58 22.78
N ARG A 236 35.30 -11.29 21.59
CA ARG A 236 35.90 -12.30 20.70
C ARG A 236 37.18 -12.91 21.30
N HIS A 237 37.96 -12.12 22.04
CA HIS A 237 39.19 -12.60 22.69
C HIS A 237 38.90 -13.30 24.03
N ALA A 238 37.87 -12.88 24.76
CA ALA A 238 37.41 -13.55 25.97
C ALA A 238 36.84 -14.97 25.70
N GLY A 239 36.18 -15.19 24.56
CA GLY A 239 35.71 -16.52 24.12
C GLY A 239 36.85 -17.47 23.69
N ASN A 240 38.01 -16.92 23.32
CA ASN A 240 39.23 -17.67 23.03
C ASN A 240 40.17 -17.74 24.26
N GLY A 241 39.71 -17.30 25.44
CA GLY A 241 40.50 -17.25 26.66
C GLY A 241 40.88 -18.64 27.18
N THR A 242 42.18 -18.92 27.18
CA THR A 242 42.86 -20.08 27.80
C THR A 242 42.41 -21.45 27.32
N ILE A 243 42.88 -21.87 26.13
CA ILE A 243 43.20 -23.29 25.94
C ILE A 243 44.46 -23.54 26.78
N PRO A 244 44.43 -24.40 27.82
CA PRO A 244 45.65 -24.89 28.44
C PRO A 244 46.42 -25.65 27.36
N ASP A 245 47.65 -25.23 27.11
CA ASP A 245 48.58 -25.86 26.18
C ASP A 245 48.64 -27.38 26.51
N GLY A 246 48.06 -28.24 25.67
CA GLY A 246 48.22 -29.70 25.79
C GLY A 246 46.97 -30.61 25.91
N LEU A 247 45.74 -30.15 25.69
CA LEU A 247 44.63 -31.08 25.40
C LEU A 247 44.04 -30.80 24.01
N ASP A 248 44.00 -31.83 23.17
CA ASP A 248 43.27 -31.90 21.90
C ASP A 248 41.77 -31.73 22.14
N ALA A 249 41.34 -30.51 22.45
CA ALA A 249 39.94 -30.15 22.53
C ALA A 249 39.40 -29.99 21.11
N ASP A 250 38.52 -30.91 20.72
CA ASP A 250 37.76 -30.85 19.48
C ASP A 250 37.15 -29.44 19.29
N PRO A 251 37.52 -28.69 18.23
CA PRO A 251 37.05 -27.32 18.00
C PRO A 251 35.52 -27.18 18.01
N SER A 252 34.81 -28.25 17.66
CA SER A 252 33.34 -28.28 17.63
C SER A 252 32.69 -28.20 19.02
N ARG A 253 33.37 -28.68 20.07
CA ARG A 253 32.90 -28.61 21.46
C ARG A 253 33.09 -27.23 22.08
N LEU A 254 34.16 -26.53 21.70
CA LEU A 254 34.43 -25.17 22.18
C LEU A 254 33.40 -24.16 21.65
N ASP A 255 32.99 -24.33 20.39
CA ASP A 255 31.99 -23.46 19.76
C ASP A 255 30.57 -23.66 20.34
N SER A 256 30.28 -24.88 20.81
CA SER A 256 29.02 -25.20 21.52
C SER A 256 28.93 -24.57 22.92
N MET A 257 30.06 -24.20 23.52
CA MET A 257 30.12 -23.53 24.83
C MET A 257 30.08 -22.00 24.70
N ASN A 258 30.12 -21.45 23.48
CA ASN A 258 30.01 -20.01 23.25
C ASN A 258 28.59 -19.52 23.60
N PRO A 259 28.44 -18.59 24.56
CA PRO A 259 27.12 -18.10 24.95
C PRO A 259 26.40 -17.39 23.79
N PHE A 260 27.14 -16.77 22.87
CA PHE A 260 26.58 -16.14 21.68
C PHE A 260 25.98 -17.15 20.69
N PHE A 261 26.62 -18.31 20.52
CA PHE A 261 26.10 -19.39 19.68
C PHE A 261 24.81 -19.97 20.30
N LEU A 262 24.79 -20.18 21.61
CA LEU A 262 23.58 -20.61 22.32
C LEU A 262 22.42 -19.63 22.13
N ILE A 263 22.67 -18.32 22.32
CA ILE A 263 21.66 -17.27 22.08
C ILE A 263 21.18 -17.32 20.63
N GLU A 264 22.09 -17.47 19.66
CA GLU A 264 21.72 -17.60 18.26
C GLU A 264 20.81 -18.82 18.01
N VAL A 265 21.18 -19.99 18.54
CA VAL A 265 20.40 -21.24 18.41
C VAL A 265 19.01 -21.11 19.03
N VAL A 266 18.88 -20.46 20.18
CA VAL A 266 17.57 -20.21 20.81
C VAL A 266 16.74 -19.24 19.95
N CYS A 267 17.32 -18.14 19.48
CA CYS A 267 16.62 -17.16 18.66
C CYS A 267 16.18 -17.73 17.31
N ILE A 268 17.06 -18.48 16.64
CA ILE A 268 16.75 -19.11 15.35
C ILE A 268 15.66 -20.17 15.49
N THR A 269 15.70 -20.95 16.58
CA THR A 269 14.66 -21.95 16.88
C THR A 269 13.32 -21.26 17.03
N TRP A 270 13.26 -20.16 17.78
CA TRP A 270 12.04 -19.36 17.90
C TRP A 270 11.55 -18.83 16.55
N PHE A 271 12.41 -18.18 15.75
CA PHE A 271 12.03 -17.68 14.43
C PHE A 271 11.57 -18.77 13.47
N THR A 272 12.18 -19.95 13.56
CA THR A 272 11.79 -21.12 12.78
C THR A 272 10.40 -21.60 13.19
N ILE A 273 10.12 -21.71 14.50
CA ILE A 273 8.79 -22.03 15.02
C ILE A 273 7.76 -21.02 14.53
N GLU A 274 8.03 -19.72 14.64
CA GLU A 274 7.13 -18.69 14.14
C GLU A 274 6.84 -18.84 12.65
N PHE A 275 7.88 -18.99 11.83
CA PHE A 275 7.76 -19.15 10.40
C PHE A 275 6.96 -20.41 10.04
N LEU A 276 7.23 -21.53 10.70
CA LEU A 276 6.53 -22.79 10.54
C LEU A 276 5.04 -22.67 10.93
N LEU A 277 4.75 -22.06 12.08
CA LEU A 277 3.36 -21.83 12.50
C LEU A 277 2.61 -20.98 11.47
N ARG A 278 3.22 -19.92 10.94
CA ARG A 278 2.61 -19.06 9.92
C ARG A 278 2.41 -19.78 8.59
N ILE A 279 3.44 -20.42 8.05
CA ILE A 279 3.28 -21.14 6.77
C ILE A 279 2.28 -22.27 6.91
N CYS A 280 2.26 -23.03 8.01
CA CYS A 280 1.27 -24.09 8.26
C CYS A 280 -0.15 -23.53 8.37
N SER A 281 -0.33 -22.40 9.06
CA SER A 281 -1.64 -21.82 9.32
C SER A 281 -2.17 -20.89 8.22
N CYS A 282 -1.38 -20.51 7.21
CA CYS A 282 -1.82 -19.57 6.18
C CYS A 282 -2.95 -20.12 5.27
N PRO A 283 -3.82 -19.26 4.74
CA PRO A 283 -4.91 -19.64 3.82
C PRO A 283 -4.42 -20.12 2.44
N SER A 284 -3.34 -19.52 1.92
CA SER A 284 -2.75 -19.81 0.61
C SER A 284 -1.23 -19.73 0.67
N LYS A 285 -0.56 -20.86 0.41
CA LYS A 285 0.91 -20.98 0.50
C LYS A 285 1.62 -20.11 -0.55
N LEU A 286 1.07 -20.04 -1.76
CA LEU A 286 1.66 -19.27 -2.86
C LEU A 286 1.59 -17.76 -2.59
N GLN A 287 0.45 -17.28 -2.06
CA GLN A 287 0.30 -15.88 -1.66
C GLN A 287 1.19 -15.57 -0.45
N PHE A 288 1.32 -16.52 0.48
CA PHE A 288 2.22 -16.40 1.62
C PHE A 288 3.67 -16.17 1.17
N CYS A 289 4.20 -16.97 0.23
CA CYS A 289 5.56 -16.83 -0.26
C CYS A 289 5.80 -15.53 -1.06
N LYS A 290 4.76 -14.93 -1.65
CA LYS A 290 4.85 -13.64 -2.36
C LYS A 290 4.79 -12.42 -1.45
N SER A 291 4.38 -12.59 -0.19
CA SER A 291 4.26 -11.48 0.76
C SER A 291 5.62 -11.01 1.27
N PHE A 292 5.89 -9.71 1.17
CA PHE A 292 7.15 -9.09 1.57
C PHE A 292 7.56 -9.39 3.02
N LEU A 293 6.60 -9.34 3.96
CA LEU A 293 6.87 -9.62 5.37
C LEU A 293 7.29 -11.09 5.62
N ASN A 294 6.72 -12.02 4.85
CA ASN A 294 7.03 -13.44 4.97
C ASN A 294 8.39 -13.78 4.32
N VAL A 295 8.79 -13.04 3.28
CA VAL A 295 10.14 -13.13 2.71
C VAL A 295 11.19 -12.70 3.73
N ILE A 296 10.94 -11.63 4.49
CA ILE A 296 11.82 -11.20 5.58
C ILE A 296 11.91 -12.29 6.67
N ASP A 297 10.78 -12.89 7.06
CA ASP A 297 10.77 -13.99 8.03
C ASP A 297 11.63 -15.18 7.57
N PHE A 298 11.62 -15.51 6.27
CA PHE A 298 12.45 -16.56 5.67
C PHE A 298 13.94 -16.17 5.61
N ILE A 299 14.27 -14.97 5.14
CA ILE A 299 15.67 -14.49 5.05
C ILE A 299 16.30 -14.42 6.46
N ALA A 300 15.53 -14.10 7.49
CA ALA A 300 15.99 -14.04 8.87
C ALA A 300 16.55 -15.38 9.39
N ILE A 301 15.99 -16.51 8.94
CA ILE A 301 16.41 -17.85 9.37
C ILE A 301 17.47 -18.49 8.47
N LEU A 302 17.50 -18.07 7.20
CA LEU A 302 18.31 -18.68 6.15
C LEU A 302 19.81 -18.81 6.47
N PRO A 303 20.51 -17.81 7.06
CA PRO A 303 21.95 -17.90 7.30
C PRO A 303 22.38 -19.07 8.18
N PHE A 304 21.57 -19.42 9.18
CA PHE A 304 21.88 -20.52 10.11
C PHE A 304 21.82 -21.87 9.39
N PHE A 305 20.73 -22.11 8.65
CA PHE A 305 20.55 -23.36 7.91
C PHE A 305 21.54 -23.51 6.76
N ILE A 306 21.90 -22.43 6.06
CA ILE A 306 22.96 -22.50 5.05
C ILE A 306 24.31 -22.82 5.69
N ASN A 307 24.65 -22.20 6.83
CA ASN A 307 25.90 -22.50 7.54
C ASN A 307 25.97 -23.98 7.94
N LEU A 308 24.88 -24.52 8.50
CA LEU A 308 24.77 -25.93 8.88
C LEU A 308 24.88 -26.89 7.68
N ALA A 309 24.30 -26.52 6.53
CA ALA A 309 24.39 -27.34 5.32
C ALA A 309 25.81 -27.34 4.74
N LEU A 310 26.48 -26.18 4.73
CA LEU A 310 27.83 -26.03 4.19
C LEU A 310 28.93 -26.58 5.12
N SER A 311 28.68 -26.67 6.44
CA SER A 311 29.62 -27.25 7.40
C SER A 311 29.74 -28.77 7.32
N ASN A 312 28.74 -29.45 6.74
CA ASN A 312 28.73 -30.91 6.59
C ASN A 312 29.45 -31.39 5.31
N GLU A 313 29.72 -30.49 4.38
CA GLU A 313 30.49 -30.76 3.17
C GLU A 313 31.97 -30.39 3.40
N SER A 314 32.90 -31.12 2.78
CA SER A 314 34.33 -30.84 2.87
C SER A 314 34.66 -29.50 2.20
N ALA A 315 34.58 -28.42 2.99
CA ALA A 315 34.48 -27.05 2.51
C ALA A 315 35.75 -26.58 1.79
N SER A 316 35.63 -26.32 0.49
CA SER A 316 36.62 -25.58 -0.32
C SER A 316 36.82 -24.14 0.18
N SER A 317 37.93 -23.48 -0.20
CA SER A 317 38.25 -22.10 0.17
C SER A 317 37.15 -21.07 -0.17
N MET A 318 36.36 -21.34 -1.22
CA MET A 318 35.22 -20.51 -1.62
C MET A 318 34.07 -20.52 -0.59
N SER A 319 33.89 -21.63 0.13
CA SER A 319 32.86 -21.75 1.16
C SER A 319 33.11 -20.79 2.33
N PHE A 320 34.37 -20.55 2.72
CA PHE A 320 34.70 -19.62 3.82
C PHE A 320 34.36 -18.15 3.52
N ALA A 321 34.51 -17.71 2.26
CA ALA A 321 34.12 -16.36 1.84
C ALA A 321 32.60 -16.18 1.89
N VAL A 322 31.85 -17.20 1.43
CA VAL A 322 30.39 -17.22 1.47
C VAL A 322 29.88 -17.19 2.92
N LEU A 323 30.46 -17.99 3.82
CA LEU A 323 30.10 -17.99 5.24
C LEU A 323 30.30 -16.62 5.91
N ARG A 324 31.32 -15.85 5.51
CA ARG A 324 31.56 -14.49 6.03
C ARG A 324 30.47 -13.52 5.61
N VAL A 325 30.04 -13.58 4.35
CA VAL A 325 28.96 -12.71 3.83
C VAL A 325 27.61 -13.09 4.42
N LEU A 326 27.35 -14.38 4.66
CA LEU A 326 26.10 -14.84 5.28
C LEU A 326 25.88 -14.29 6.70
N ARG A 327 26.95 -13.92 7.43
CA ARG A 327 26.82 -13.24 8.72
C ARG A 327 26.16 -11.87 8.57
N LEU A 328 26.42 -11.13 7.48
CA LEU A 328 25.77 -9.84 7.22
C LEU A 328 24.27 -9.99 6.99
N VAL A 329 23.83 -11.12 6.43
CA VAL A 329 22.41 -11.40 6.21
C VAL A 329 21.64 -11.46 7.54
N ARG A 330 22.31 -11.79 8.66
CA ARG A 330 21.69 -11.78 9.99
C ARG A 330 21.21 -10.39 10.41
N VAL A 331 21.81 -9.30 9.90
CA VAL A 331 21.36 -7.93 10.16
C VAL A 331 19.93 -7.72 9.66
N PHE A 332 19.52 -8.39 8.58
CA PHE A 332 18.16 -8.26 8.06
C PHE A 332 17.08 -8.76 9.05
N ARG A 333 17.44 -9.53 10.09
CA ARG A 333 16.52 -9.92 11.18
C ARG A 333 15.87 -8.70 11.84
N ILE A 334 16.54 -7.53 11.87
CA ILE A 334 15.96 -6.28 12.38
C ILE A 334 14.67 -5.88 11.63
N PHE A 335 14.57 -6.20 10.34
CA PHE A 335 13.38 -5.90 9.55
C PHE A 335 12.17 -6.76 9.95
N LYS A 336 12.31 -7.84 10.72
CA LYS A 336 11.15 -8.54 11.30
C LYS A 336 10.32 -7.63 12.21
N LEU A 337 10.93 -6.58 12.79
CA LEU A 337 10.20 -5.54 13.54
C LEU A 337 9.13 -4.83 12.70
N SER A 338 9.25 -4.83 11.36
CA SER A 338 8.23 -4.24 10.48
C SER A 338 6.86 -4.86 10.64
N ARG A 339 6.76 -6.15 11.03
CA ARG A 339 5.47 -6.78 11.31
C ARG A 339 4.78 -6.17 12.55
N HIS A 340 5.56 -5.77 13.54
CA HIS A 340 5.08 -5.27 14.82
C HIS A 340 5.04 -3.73 14.89
N SER A 341 5.59 -3.04 13.89
CA SER A 341 5.59 -1.58 13.80
C SER A 341 4.72 -1.11 12.63
N ARG A 342 3.54 -0.56 12.95
CA ARG A 342 2.67 0.10 11.95
C ARG A 342 3.42 1.22 11.22
N GLY A 343 4.24 1.98 11.93
CA GLY A 343 5.08 3.03 11.35
C GLY A 343 6.03 2.52 10.26
N LEU A 344 6.69 1.37 10.47
CA LEU A 344 7.60 0.81 9.48
C LEU A 344 6.87 0.22 8.26
N GLN A 345 5.63 -0.27 8.44
CA GLN A 345 4.78 -0.69 7.32
C GLN A 345 4.32 0.51 6.48
N ILE A 346 3.90 1.61 7.13
CA ILE A 346 3.56 2.88 6.47
C ILE A 346 4.76 3.41 5.70
N LEU A 347 5.94 3.40 6.32
CA LEU A 347 7.18 3.81 5.67
C LEU A 347 7.46 2.97 4.42
N GLY A 348 7.32 1.64 4.51
CA GLY A 348 7.48 0.73 3.36
C GLY A 348 6.48 1.01 2.22
N ARG A 349 5.20 1.23 2.55
CA ARG A 349 4.17 1.61 1.56
C ARG A 349 4.49 2.95 0.91
N THR A 350 4.94 3.92 1.69
CA THR A 350 5.33 5.25 1.22
C THR A 350 6.52 5.20 0.29
N PHE A 351 7.56 4.44 0.63
CA PHE A 351 8.72 4.23 -0.23
C PHE A 351 8.33 3.57 -1.55
N ARG A 352 7.44 2.57 -1.51
CA ARG A 352 6.94 1.93 -2.73
C ARG A 352 6.18 2.91 -3.62
N ALA A 353 5.31 3.74 -3.04
CA ALA A 353 4.57 4.77 -3.77
C ALA A 353 5.49 5.88 -4.31
N SER A 354 6.59 6.19 -3.60
CA SER A 354 7.55 7.24 -3.96
C SER A 354 8.76 6.69 -4.74
N LEU A 355 8.69 5.46 -5.23
CA LEU A 355 9.81 4.76 -5.85
C LEU A 355 10.27 5.46 -7.13
N GLN A 356 9.33 5.98 -7.92
CA GLN A 356 9.64 6.78 -9.12
C GLN A 356 10.45 8.02 -8.78
N GLU A 357 10.06 8.76 -7.73
CA GLU A 357 10.75 9.96 -7.27
C GLU A 357 12.14 9.64 -6.69
N LEU A 358 12.24 8.54 -5.94
CA LEU A 358 13.53 8.06 -5.41
C LEU A 358 14.48 7.64 -6.54
N CYS A 359 13.97 6.98 -7.59
CA CYS A 359 14.76 6.63 -8.76
C CYS A 359 15.25 7.87 -9.51
N LEU A 360 14.40 8.91 -9.63
CA LEU A 360 14.77 10.19 -10.24
C LEU A 360 15.83 10.94 -9.41
N LEU A 361 15.73 10.91 -8.08
CA LEU A 361 16.77 11.44 -7.19
C LEU A 361 18.13 10.75 -7.42
N ILE A 362 18.15 9.41 -7.39
CA ILE A 362 19.37 8.62 -7.60
C ILE A 362 19.94 8.89 -9.00
N PHE A 363 19.09 9.04 -10.01
CA PHE A 363 19.51 9.36 -11.36
C PHE A 363 20.24 10.71 -11.45
N PHE A 364 19.70 11.78 -10.85
CA PHE A 364 20.38 13.07 -10.81
C PHE A 364 21.67 13.05 -9.97
N LEU A 365 21.69 12.30 -8.86
CA LEU A 365 22.92 12.08 -8.10
C LEU A 365 23.99 11.35 -8.92
N CYS A 366 23.63 10.34 -9.73
CA CYS A 366 24.58 9.65 -10.60
C CYS A 366 25.15 10.56 -11.70
N ILE A 367 24.33 11.45 -12.28
CA ILE A 367 24.80 12.44 -13.26
C ILE A 367 25.80 13.40 -12.58
N GLY A 368 25.43 13.96 -11.43
CA GLY A 368 26.30 14.83 -10.64
C GLY A 368 27.60 14.14 -10.26
N LEU A 369 27.52 12.87 -9.84
CA LEU A 369 28.65 12.04 -9.48
C LEU A 369 29.68 11.95 -10.63
N VAL A 370 29.25 11.58 -11.83
CA VAL A 370 30.17 11.43 -12.97
C VAL A 370 30.72 12.79 -13.41
N LEU A 371 29.87 13.82 -13.46
CA LEU A 371 30.24 15.16 -13.93
C LEU A 371 31.25 15.83 -12.99
N PHE A 372 30.93 15.95 -11.71
CA PHE A 372 31.79 16.66 -10.75
C PHE A 372 33.06 15.89 -10.44
N SER A 373 33.02 14.55 -10.43
CA SER A 373 34.24 13.76 -10.19
C SER A 373 35.20 13.85 -11.38
N SER A 374 34.69 13.95 -12.60
CA SER A 374 35.54 14.21 -13.78
C SER A 374 36.10 15.62 -13.75
N ALA A 375 35.26 16.63 -13.46
CA ALA A 375 35.67 18.03 -13.41
C ALA A 375 36.75 18.29 -12.35
N ILE A 376 36.58 17.75 -11.13
CA ILE A 376 37.55 17.96 -10.06
C ILE A 376 38.85 17.20 -10.30
N TYR A 377 38.78 15.99 -10.87
CA TYR A 377 39.97 15.22 -11.25
C TYR A 377 40.84 16.01 -12.24
N PHE A 378 40.24 16.56 -13.30
CA PHE A 378 40.99 17.36 -14.26
C PHE A 378 41.43 18.72 -13.71
N ALA A 379 40.62 19.36 -12.86
CA ALA A 379 40.98 20.63 -12.22
C ALA A 379 42.14 20.51 -11.21
N GLU A 380 42.32 19.32 -10.63
CA GLU A 380 43.37 19.00 -9.67
C GLU A 380 44.59 18.30 -10.33
N SER A 381 44.44 17.85 -11.58
CA SER A 381 45.49 17.17 -12.34
C SER A 381 46.72 18.08 -12.47
N GLY A 382 47.88 17.58 -12.02
CA GLY A 382 49.14 18.32 -12.05
C GLY A 382 49.48 19.12 -10.77
N THR A 383 48.62 19.10 -9.74
CA THR A 383 48.92 19.70 -8.44
C THR A 383 49.68 18.71 -7.54
N LYS A 384 50.84 19.10 -7.00
CA LYS A 384 51.76 18.19 -6.27
C LYS A 384 51.16 17.57 -4.99
N ASP A 385 50.25 18.27 -4.33
CA ASP A 385 49.63 17.82 -3.06
C ASP A 385 48.21 17.28 -3.22
N SER A 386 47.77 17.03 -4.46
CA SER A 386 46.41 16.58 -4.71
C SER A 386 46.24 15.08 -4.43
N LYS A 387 45.19 14.74 -3.67
CA LYS A 387 44.81 13.35 -3.36
C LYS A 387 43.81 12.76 -4.37
N PHE A 388 43.47 13.49 -5.43
CA PHE A 388 42.54 13.04 -6.47
C PHE A 388 43.24 12.13 -7.49
N THR A 389 43.39 10.84 -7.15
CA THR A 389 44.18 9.87 -7.94
C THR A 389 43.46 9.37 -9.20
N SER A 390 42.14 9.27 -9.18
CA SER A 390 41.33 8.78 -10.30
C SER A 390 39.89 9.30 -10.20
N ILE A 391 39.15 9.26 -11.31
CA ILE A 391 37.74 9.66 -11.34
C ILE A 391 36.90 8.81 -10.36
N PRO A 392 37.03 7.46 -10.30
CA PRO A 392 36.31 6.67 -9.30
C PRO A 392 36.72 6.98 -7.86
N ALA A 393 37.98 7.31 -7.58
CA ALA A 393 38.39 7.76 -6.25
C ALA A 393 37.73 9.11 -5.89
N ALA A 394 37.54 10.00 -6.87
CA ALA A 394 36.82 11.25 -6.70
C ALA A 394 35.30 11.08 -6.52
N PHE A 395 34.71 9.90 -6.77
CA PHE A 395 33.30 9.63 -6.45
C PHE A 395 33.03 9.79 -4.96
N TRP A 396 33.94 9.34 -4.10
CA TRP A 396 33.81 9.50 -2.65
C TRP A 396 33.66 10.97 -2.24
N TYR A 397 34.55 11.84 -2.73
CA TYR A 397 34.49 13.27 -2.49
C TYR A 397 33.15 13.88 -2.94
N VAL A 398 32.68 13.54 -4.14
CA VAL A 398 31.46 14.12 -4.70
C VAL A 398 30.22 13.64 -3.95
N VAL A 399 30.11 12.35 -3.59
CA VAL A 399 29.00 11.86 -2.77
C VAL A 399 28.96 12.58 -1.43
N VAL A 400 30.09 12.67 -0.72
CA VAL A 400 30.21 13.32 0.59
C VAL A 400 29.95 14.83 0.52
N THR A 401 30.34 15.48 -0.57
CA THR A 401 30.12 16.92 -0.78
C THR A 401 28.68 17.24 -1.19
N MET A 402 28.10 16.48 -2.13
CA MET A 402 26.72 16.68 -2.57
C MET A 402 25.71 16.37 -1.45
N THR A 403 26.04 15.42 -0.58
CA THR A 403 25.24 15.10 0.62
C THR A 403 25.53 16.00 1.80
N THR A 404 26.39 17.02 1.65
CA THR A 404 26.77 17.99 2.69
C THR A 404 27.40 17.37 3.94
N VAL A 405 27.91 16.14 3.86
CA VAL A 405 28.56 15.45 4.98
C VAL A 405 29.95 16.04 5.24
N GLY A 406 30.77 16.21 4.19
CA GLY A 406 32.04 16.93 4.27
C GLY A 406 33.05 16.39 5.29
N TYR A 407 33.40 15.10 5.25
CA TYR A 407 34.38 14.50 6.19
C TYR A 407 35.75 15.21 6.22
N GLY A 408 36.17 15.84 5.13
CA GLY A 408 37.43 16.60 5.04
C GLY A 408 38.68 15.75 4.81
N ASP A 409 38.52 14.43 4.59
CA ASP A 409 39.58 13.49 4.28
C ASP A 409 40.17 13.68 2.87
N LEU A 410 39.32 14.11 1.93
CA LEU A 410 39.65 14.50 0.56
C LEU A 410 39.14 15.93 0.28
N VAL A 411 40.04 16.85 -0.13
CA VAL A 411 39.72 18.26 -0.39
C VAL A 411 40.53 18.79 -1.58
N PRO A 412 39.96 19.65 -2.46
CA PRO A 412 40.71 20.26 -3.56
C PRO A 412 41.71 21.30 -3.05
N VAL A 413 42.91 21.26 -3.62
CA VAL A 413 43.99 22.20 -3.28
C VAL A 413 44.05 23.32 -4.32
N ALA A 414 43.85 23.00 -5.60
CA ALA A 414 43.92 23.95 -6.69
C ALA A 414 42.75 24.96 -6.62
N PRO A 415 42.98 26.24 -7.00
CA PRO A 415 41.90 27.23 -7.06
C PRO A 415 40.72 26.80 -7.96
N ALA A 416 41.02 26.17 -9.10
CA ALA A 416 40.00 25.62 -9.99
C ALA A 416 39.22 24.47 -9.35
N GLY A 417 39.90 23.56 -8.64
CA GLY A 417 39.26 22.48 -7.90
C GLY A 417 38.35 23.00 -6.78
N LYS A 418 38.75 24.07 -6.08
CA LYS A 418 37.93 24.74 -5.07
C LYS A 418 36.66 25.34 -5.67
N PHE A 419 36.76 26.00 -6.83
CA PHE A 419 35.58 26.51 -7.55
C PHE A 419 34.62 25.38 -7.95
N VAL A 420 35.14 24.27 -8.51
CA VAL A 420 34.34 23.09 -8.84
C VAL A 420 33.69 22.49 -7.59
N GLY A 421 34.43 22.39 -6.47
CA GLY A 421 33.92 21.91 -5.19
C GLY A 421 32.80 22.78 -4.64
N SER A 422 32.93 24.12 -4.72
CA SER A 422 31.87 25.06 -4.33
C SER A 422 30.61 24.89 -5.17
N LEU A 423 30.76 24.75 -6.50
CA LEU A 423 29.63 24.49 -7.40
C LEU A 423 28.96 23.14 -7.12
N CYS A 424 29.77 22.10 -6.86
CA CYS A 424 29.31 20.76 -6.48
C CYS A 424 28.44 20.78 -5.22
N ALA A 425 28.86 21.51 -4.19
CA ALA A 425 28.09 21.65 -2.95
C ALA A 425 26.73 22.33 -3.19
N ILE A 426 26.71 23.45 -3.93
CA ILE A 426 25.46 24.18 -4.24
C ILE A 426 24.50 23.30 -5.05
N VAL A 427 24.99 22.67 -6.12
CA VAL A 427 24.17 21.80 -6.98
C VAL A 427 23.70 20.56 -6.21
N GLY A 428 24.53 19.99 -5.34
CA GLY A 428 24.16 18.87 -4.48
C GLY A 428 22.97 19.18 -3.57
N VAL A 429 23.01 20.31 -2.88
CA VAL A 429 21.88 20.77 -2.04
C VAL A 429 20.61 20.94 -2.87
N LEU A 430 20.70 21.57 -4.05
CA LEU A 430 19.55 21.75 -4.94
C LEU A 430 18.97 20.41 -5.41
N VAL A 431 19.82 19.45 -5.81
CA VAL A 431 19.39 18.12 -6.26
C VAL A 431 18.70 17.34 -5.14
N LEU A 432 19.20 17.41 -3.90
CA LEU A 432 18.56 16.79 -2.75
C LEU A 432 17.25 17.48 -2.36
N ALA A 433 17.15 18.80 -2.52
CA ALA A 433 15.99 19.57 -2.09
C ALA A 433 14.72 19.32 -2.95
N LEU A 434 14.86 18.86 -4.20
CA LEU A 434 13.69 18.70 -5.10
C LEU A 434 12.83 17.46 -4.78
N PRO A 435 13.39 16.24 -4.60
CA PRO A 435 12.56 15.04 -4.43
C PRO A 435 12.08 14.82 -2.98
N VAL A 436 12.81 15.35 -1.99
CA VAL A 436 12.49 15.17 -0.55
C VAL A 436 11.09 15.70 -0.19
N PRO A 437 10.67 16.92 -0.59
CA PRO A 437 9.32 17.41 -0.32
C PRO A 437 8.22 16.52 -0.90
N VAL A 438 8.44 15.90 -2.07
CA VAL A 438 7.47 15.00 -2.70
C VAL A 438 7.34 13.70 -1.87
N ILE A 439 8.47 13.12 -1.44
CA ILE A 439 8.47 11.94 -0.57
C ILE A 439 7.77 12.26 0.76
N VAL A 440 8.04 13.42 1.36
CA VAL A 440 7.39 13.87 2.61
C VAL A 440 5.89 14.09 2.41
N ALA A 441 5.47 14.68 1.28
CA ALA A 441 4.07 14.87 0.95
C ALA A 441 3.33 13.51 0.83
N ASN A 442 3.95 12.53 0.16
CA ASN A 442 3.43 11.17 0.06
C ASN A 442 3.35 10.49 1.42
N PHE A 443 4.39 10.62 2.26
CA PHE A 443 4.38 10.11 3.63
C PHE A 443 3.21 10.70 4.43
N LYS A 444 3.05 12.02 4.38
CA LYS A 444 1.97 12.73 5.08
C LYS A 444 0.60 12.33 4.55
N HIS A 445 0.47 12.01 3.27
CA HIS A 445 -0.76 11.49 2.69
C HIS A 445 -1.11 10.11 3.26
N TYR A 446 -0.21 9.12 3.15
CA TYR A 446 -0.46 7.76 3.66
C TYR A 446 -0.64 7.71 5.18
N TYR A 447 0.13 8.51 5.92
CA TYR A 447 -0.02 8.61 7.37
C TYR A 447 -1.41 9.13 7.77
N ARG A 448 -1.87 10.23 7.17
CA ARG A 448 -3.21 10.80 7.46
C ARG A 448 -4.33 9.85 7.04
N LEU A 449 -4.17 9.14 5.94
CA LEU A 449 -5.16 8.15 5.49
C LEU A 449 -5.36 7.07 6.54
N GLU A 450 -4.27 6.51 7.08
CA GLU A 450 -4.31 5.45 8.08
C GLU A 450 -4.89 5.94 9.42
N THR A 451 -4.53 7.16 9.85
CA THR A 451 -5.12 7.78 11.05
C THR A 451 -6.62 8.03 10.89
N ARG A 452 -7.06 8.53 9.71
CA ARG A 452 -8.49 8.78 9.45
C ARG A 452 -9.29 7.49 9.38
N LEU A 453 -8.76 6.45 8.75
CA LEU A 453 -9.39 5.12 8.73
C LEU A 453 -9.57 4.57 10.13
N ALA A 454 -8.54 4.65 10.97
CA ALA A 454 -8.65 4.23 12.37
C ALA A 454 -9.74 5.01 13.14
N CYS A 455 -9.81 6.33 12.93
CA CYS A 455 -10.85 7.16 13.53
C CYS A 455 -12.25 6.76 13.05
N MET A 456 -12.45 6.61 11.74
CA MET A 456 -13.75 6.21 11.16
C MET A 456 -14.20 4.84 11.64
N MET A 457 -13.30 3.86 11.75
CA MET A 457 -13.63 2.54 12.28
C MET A 457 -14.12 2.63 13.74
N ASN A 458 -13.44 3.42 14.56
CA ASN A 458 -13.87 3.66 15.94
C ASN A 458 -15.22 4.39 15.99
N SER A 459 -15.46 5.35 15.08
CA SER A 459 -16.74 6.07 15.00
C SER A 459 -17.91 5.16 14.64
N LEU A 460 -17.69 4.21 13.72
CA LEU A 460 -18.70 3.23 13.32
C LEU A 460 -18.97 2.20 14.42
N GLU A 461 -17.98 1.85 15.23
CA GLU A 461 -18.16 1.02 16.43
C GLU A 461 -18.89 1.79 17.55
N SER A 462 -18.68 3.10 17.66
CA SER A 462 -19.38 3.94 18.64
C SER A 462 -20.78 4.39 18.21
N ASP A 463 -21.16 4.28 16.93
CA ASP A 463 -22.56 4.56 16.52
C ASP A 463 -23.54 3.47 17.02
N ASP A 464 -23.04 2.30 17.46
CA ASP A 464 -23.82 1.32 18.23
C ASP A 464 -23.96 1.69 19.73
N ASP A 465 -23.19 2.68 20.22
CA ASP A 465 -23.19 3.21 21.61
C ASP A 465 -22.85 4.73 21.62
N ALA A 466 -23.74 5.61 21.13
CA ALA A 466 -23.50 7.06 21.13
C ALA A 466 -23.42 7.63 22.56
N PRO A 467 -22.48 8.58 22.87
CA PRO A 467 -22.57 9.94 22.34
C PRO A 467 -21.24 10.63 21.92
N ASP A 468 -21.38 11.54 20.94
CA ASP A 468 -20.56 12.71 20.56
C ASP A 468 -19.03 12.69 20.79
N CYS A 469 -18.28 12.42 19.70
CA CYS A 469 -16.84 12.73 19.65
C CYS A 469 -16.57 14.21 19.36
N VAL A 470 -15.97 14.85 20.35
CA VAL A 470 -15.44 16.22 20.36
C VAL A 470 -14.36 16.43 19.30
N ASN A 471 -14.40 17.63 18.70
CA ASN A 471 -13.43 18.25 17.79
C ASN A 471 -11.96 17.87 18.03
N ILE A 472 -11.32 17.25 17.04
CA ILE A 472 -9.86 17.28 16.87
C ILE A 472 -9.56 18.09 15.61
N SER A 473 -9.58 19.40 15.77
CA SER A 473 -9.01 20.35 14.81
C SER A 473 -8.22 21.40 15.57
N GLN A 474 -7.08 21.02 16.14
CA GLN A 474 -6.00 21.92 16.58
C GLN A 474 -4.77 21.10 16.99
N SER A 475 -3.92 20.76 16.02
CA SER A 475 -2.48 20.52 16.23
C SER A 475 -1.76 20.54 14.89
N SER A 476 -1.84 21.69 14.23
CA SER A 476 -0.89 22.08 13.20
C SER A 476 -0.20 23.33 13.70
N ASP A 477 0.77 23.12 14.59
CA ASP A 477 1.91 24.00 14.85
C ASP A 477 2.92 23.19 15.68
N LEU A 478 3.87 22.57 14.98
CA LEU A 478 5.24 22.22 15.40
C LEU A 478 6.02 21.66 14.21
#